data_AF-C5CRP4-F1
#
_entry.id   AF-C5CRP4-F1
#
_cell.length_a   1.000
_cell.length_b   1.000
_cell.length_c   1.000
_cell.angle_alpha   90.00
_cell.angle_beta   90.00
_cell.angle_gamma   90.00
#
_symmetry.space_group_name_H-M   'P 1'
#
loop_
_entity.id
_entity.type
_entity.pdbx_description
1 polymer ?
#
loop_
_entity_poly.entity_id
_entity_poly.type
_entity_poly.pdbx_seq_one_letter_code
_entity_poly.pdbx_strand_id
1 'polypeptide(L)'
;MEPWFADAKPINSLEPQIAFHLWDEFHPVRDRPPEPLALPEFPRAERLRVSVPEAIGHEAELAAYYGRVAALARQRGLKLQQVRQYFWMDLRLDNEDADVHLSFPWYDTFSSMDHFLAAVAGHDEGMVYADQDQGWAMEAWARNGTLYIRESDPDSDATVQAAALPRAGLQARIAPLRERTARLLARLAEELGADVWTTGEAPSFL
;
A
#
# COMPACT_ATOMS: atom_id res chain seq x y z
N MET A 1 -3.46 6.77 29.61
CA MET A 1 -4.18 7.37 28.46
C MET A 1 -3.10 8.08 27.70
N GLU A 2 -2.91 7.73 26.43
CA GLU A 2 -1.80 8.31 25.67
C GLU A 2 -1.98 9.82 25.55
N PRO A 3 -0.94 10.63 25.85
CA PRO A 3 -1.06 12.08 25.86
C PRO A 3 -1.56 12.67 24.53
N TRP A 4 -1.13 12.07 23.42
CA TRP A 4 -1.45 12.54 22.07
C TRP A 4 -2.92 12.35 21.66
N PHE A 5 -3.71 11.57 22.40
CA PHE A 5 -5.15 11.44 22.11
C PHE A 5 -5.88 12.78 22.16
N ALA A 6 -5.39 13.73 22.96
CA ALA A 6 -5.96 15.07 23.07
C ALA A 6 -5.73 15.91 21.80
N ASP A 7 -4.66 15.61 21.06
CA ASP A 7 -4.25 16.35 19.86
C ASP A 7 -4.73 15.67 18.56
N ALA A 8 -5.30 14.46 18.67
CA ALA A 8 -5.84 13.73 17.53
C ALA A 8 -7.08 14.44 16.95
N LYS A 9 -7.04 14.73 15.64
CA LYS A 9 -8.12 15.42 14.93
C LYS A 9 -9.36 14.53 14.85
N PRO A 10 -10.52 14.96 15.38
CA PRO A 10 -11.74 14.18 15.29
C PRO A 10 -12.29 14.22 13.86
N ILE A 11 -12.47 13.06 13.24
CA ILE A 11 -13.03 12.90 11.90
C ILE A 11 -14.07 11.77 11.88
N ASN A 12 -14.97 11.79 10.90
CA ASN A 12 -16.06 10.82 10.83
C ASN A 12 -15.68 9.54 10.07
N SER A 13 -14.67 9.62 9.21
CA SER A 13 -14.23 8.50 8.38
C SER A 13 -12.81 8.71 7.88
N LEU A 14 -12.18 7.61 7.47
CA LEU A 14 -11.03 7.58 6.59
C LEU A 14 -11.37 6.64 5.44
N GLU A 15 -10.99 7.03 4.23
CA GLU A 15 -11.14 6.21 3.04
C GLU A 15 -9.81 5.47 2.79
N PRO A 16 -9.76 4.14 2.99
CA PRO A 16 -8.56 3.38 2.72
C PRO A 16 -8.41 3.15 1.22
N GLN A 17 -7.21 3.39 0.69
CA GLN A 17 -6.88 3.14 -0.70
C GLN A 17 -5.57 2.37 -0.80
N ILE A 18 -5.59 1.28 -1.58
CA ILE A 18 -4.39 0.57 -1.99
C ILE A 18 -4.16 0.88 -3.46
N ALA A 19 -2.91 1.11 -3.84
CA ALA A 19 -2.53 1.35 -5.22
C ALA A 19 -1.19 0.69 -5.57
N PHE A 20 -0.97 0.54 -6.86
CA PHE A 20 0.27 0.05 -7.44
C PHE A 20 1.11 1.22 -7.94
N HIS A 21 2.41 1.17 -7.68
CA HIS A 21 3.36 2.06 -8.33
C HIS A 21 3.70 1.57 -9.73
N LEU A 22 3.64 2.48 -10.69
CA LEU A 22 4.10 2.26 -12.05
C LEU A 22 5.37 3.06 -12.32
N TRP A 23 6.12 2.57 -13.28
CA TRP A 23 7.33 3.18 -13.81
C TRP A 23 7.16 3.29 -15.31
N ASP A 24 7.54 4.42 -15.89
CA ASP A 24 7.60 4.60 -17.34
C ASP A 24 8.99 4.34 -17.92
N GLU A 25 9.94 3.96 -17.05
CA GLU A 25 11.30 3.61 -17.39
C GLU A 25 11.75 2.38 -16.58
N PHE A 26 12.49 1.48 -17.23
CA PHE A 26 13.14 0.34 -16.63
C PHE A 26 14.64 0.61 -16.53
N HIS A 27 15.15 0.66 -15.31
CA HIS A 27 16.54 0.86 -14.94
C HIS A 27 17.20 -0.49 -14.59
N PRO A 28 17.88 -1.16 -15.55
CA PRO A 28 18.50 -2.46 -15.29
C PRO A 28 19.74 -2.38 -14.38
N VAL A 29 20.52 -1.29 -14.49
CA VAL A 29 21.75 -1.01 -13.72
C VAL A 29 21.95 0.52 -13.70
N ARG A 30 22.51 1.07 -12.60
CA ARG A 30 22.72 2.54 -12.42
C ARG A 30 23.47 3.23 -13.56
N ASP A 31 24.38 2.52 -14.24
CA ASP A 31 25.26 3.11 -15.26
C ASP A 31 24.80 2.86 -16.71
N ARG A 32 23.58 2.35 -16.91
CA ARG A 32 22.98 2.18 -18.24
C ARG A 32 21.80 3.12 -18.44
N PRO A 33 21.57 3.59 -19.68
CA PRO A 33 20.39 4.39 -19.96
C PRO A 33 19.12 3.58 -19.64
N PRO A 34 18.08 4.24 -19.10
CA PRO A 34 16.79 3.60 -18.88
C PRO A 34 16.17 3.11 -20.20
N GLU A 35 15.45 2.01 -20.11
CA GLU A 35 14.65 1.46 -21.21
C GLU A 35 13.19 1.91 -21.04
N PRO A 36 12.53 2.48 -22.06
CA PRO A 36 11.15 2.91 -21.93
C PRO A 36 10.22 1.76 -21.56
N LEU A 37 9.35 1.99 -20.58
CA LEU A 37 8.32 1.05 -20.14
C LEU A 37 6.94 1.62 -20.45
N ALA A 38 6.25 1.03 -21.41
CA ALA A 38 4.91 1.48 -21.77
C ALA A 38 3.95 1.29 -20.58
N LEU A 39 3.31 2.38 -20.15
CA LEU A 39 2.28 2.36 -19.12
C LEU A 39 0.98 1.73 -19.66
N PRO A 40 0.08 1.24 -18.79
CA PRO A 40 -1.27 0.86 -19.20
C PRO A 40 -2.03 2.06 -19.81
N GLU A 41 -3.00 1.81 -20.68
CA GLU A 41 -3.69 2.89 -21.42
C GLU A 41 -4.98 3.36 -20.74
N PHE A 42 -5.54 2.56 -19.83
CA PHE A 42 -6.76 2.90 -19.11
C PHE A 42 -6.65 4.21 -18.29
N PRO A 43 -7.76 4.95 -18.09
CA PRO A 43 -7.75 6.21 -17.34
C PRO A 43 -7.29 6.03 -15.89
N ARG A 44 -6.48 6.96 -15.42
CA ARG A 44 -5.97 7.02 -14.04
C ARG A 44 -5.93 8.46 -13.54
N ALA A 45 -6.16 8.66 -12.25
CA ALA A 45 -6.02 9.95 -11.60
C ALA A 45 -4.55 10.42 -11.56
N GLU A 46 -3.64 9.49 -11.25
CA GLU A 46 -2.20 9.71 -11.20
C GLU A 46 -1.52 8.87 -12.29
N ARG A 47 -0.68 9.49 -13.14
CA ARG A 47 -0.07 8.81 -14.30
C ARG A 47 0.66 7.52 -13.93
N LEU A 48 1.43 7.56 -12.84
CA LEU A 48 2.32 6.50 -12.36
C LEU A 48 1.76 5.72 -11.16
N ARG A 49 0.46 5.81 -10.91
CA ARG A 49 -0.17 5.12 -9.80
C ARG A 49 -1.53 4.58 -10.22
N VAL A 50 -1.80 3.33 -9.88
CA VAL A 50 -3.06 2.65 -10.19
C VAL A 50 -3.71 2.25 -8.89
N SER A 51 -4.79 2.91 -8.49
CA SER A 51 -5.58 2.44 -7.36
C SER A 51 -6.30 1.13 -7.68
N VAL A 52 -6.54 0.30 -6.66
CA VAL A 52 -7.29 -0.95 -6.83
C VAL A 52 -8.63 -0.73 -7.55
N PRO A 53 -9.45 0.30 -7.23
CA PRO A 53 -10.66 0.59 -7.99
C PRO A 53 -10.44 0.88 -9.48
N GLU A 54 -9.37 1.57 -9.86
CA GLU A 54 -9.04 1.87 -11.26
C GLU A 54 -8.58 0.63 -12.03
N ALA A 55 -7.95 -0.33 -11.35
CA ALA A 55 -7.51 -1.58 -11.97
C ALA A 55 -8.68 -2.54 -12.29
N ILE A 56 -9.84 -2.38 -11.65
CA ILE A 56 -10.99 -3.27 -11.86
C ILE A 56 -11.51 -3.12 -13.29
N GLY A 57 -11.63 -4.24 -14.01
CA GLY A 57 -11.99 -4.27 -15.43
C GLY A 57 -10.82 -4.02 -16.38
N HIS A 58 -9.64 -3.66 -15.86
CA HIS A 58 -8.41 -3.40 -16.60
C HIS A 58 -7.27 -4.34 -16.18
N GLU A 59 -7.59 -5.48 -15.57
CA GLU A 59 -6.62 -6.40 -14.98
C GLU A 59 -5.66 -6.96 -16.03
N ALA A 60 -6.14 -7.22 -17.25
CA ALA A 60 -5.31 -7.70 -18.35
C ALA A 60 -4.26 -6.67 -18.81
N GLU A 61 -4.61 -5.38 -18.83
CA GLU A 61 -3.68 -4.31 -19.19
C GLU A 61 -2.60 -4.15 -18.12
N LEU A 62 -3.00 -4.21 -16.83
CA LEU A 62 -2.08 -4.15 -15.71
C LEU A 62 -1.16 -5.39 -15.68
N ALA A 63 -1.69 -6.59 -15.94
CA ALA A 63 -0.90 -7.81 -16.09
C ALA A 63 0.10 -7.71 -17.25
N ALA A 64 -0.31 -7.14 -18.40
CA ALA A 64 0.58 -6.93 -19.53
C ALA A 64 1.73 -5.97 -19.21
N TYR A 65 1.46 -4.92 -18.41
CA TYR A 65 2.51 -4.03 -17.88
C TYR A 65 3.53 -4.80 -17.04
N TYR A 66 3.09 -5.56 -16.04
CA TYR A 66 4.02 -6.34 -15.22
C TYR A 66 4.72 -7.46 -15.98
N GLY A 67 4.06 -8.05 -16.98
CA GLY A 67 4.65 -9.03 -17.89
C GLY A 67 5.83 -8.44 -18.67
N ARG A 68 5.76 -7.16 -19.07
CA ARG A 68 6.89 -6.45 -19.68
C ARG A 68 8.05 -6.26 -18.70
N VAL A 69 7.77 -5.85 -17.46
CA VAL A 69 8.78 -5.74 -16.40
C VAL A 69 9.51 -7.08 -16.20
N ALA A 70 8.75 -8.17 -16.04
CA ALA A 70 9.31 -9.51 -15.84
C ALA A 70 10.10 -10.01 -17.07
N ALA A 71 9.64 -9.70 -18.29
CA ALA A 71 10.37 -10.02 -19.51
C ALA A 71 11.69 -9.27 -19.61
N LEU A 72 11.70 -7.96 -19.30
CA LEU A 72 12.92 -7.15 -19.27
C LEU A 72 13.90 -7.66 -18.19
N ALA A 73 13.41 -7.92 -16.97
CA ALA A 73 14.23 -8.48 -15.89
C ALA A 73 14.95 -9.77 -16.32
N ARG A 74 14.20 -10.70 -16.92
CA ARG A 74 14.74 -11.98 -17.43
C ARG A 74 15.74 -11.79 -18.58
N GLN A 75 15.45 -10.90 -19.54
CA GLN A 75 16.40 -10.58 -20.61
C GLN A 75 17.72 -10.02 -20.08
N ARG A 76 17.69 -9.35 -18.93
CA ARG A 76 18.85 -8.77 -18.25
C ARG A 76 19.47 -9.70 -17.20
N GLY A 77 18.92 -10.90 -17.00
CA GLY A 77 19.38 -11.85 -15.97
C GLY A 77 19.23 -11.33 -14.54
N LEU A 78 18.26 -10.44 -14.31
CA LEU A 78 17.98 -9.85 -13.01
C LEU A 78 17.01 -10.74 -12.23
N LYS A 79 17.28 -10.90 -10.93
CA LYS A 79 16.40 -11.60 -9.99
C LYS A 79 15.32 -10.67 -9.45
N LEU A 80 14.22 -11.21 -8.91
CA LEU A 80 13.12 -10.41 -8.33
C LEU A 80 13.63 -9.34 -7.36
N GLN A 81 14.56 -9.69 -6.47
CA GLN A 81 15.09 -8.76 -5.46
C GLN A 81 15.72 -7.49 -6.06
N GLN A 82 16.20 -7.56 -7.30
CA GLN A 82 16.81 -6.43 -8.01
C GLN A 82 15.79 -5.57 -8.77
N VAL A 83 14.55 -6.06 -8.90
CA VAL A 83 13.46 -5.42 -9.64
C VAL A 83 12.19 -5.26 -8.77
N ARG A 84 12.30 -5.48 -7.46
CA ARG A 84 11.16 -5.48 -6.53
C ARG A 84 10.44 -4.13 -6.51
N GLN A 85 11.17 -3.04 -6.72
CA GLN A 85 10.64 -1.68 -6.78
C GLN A 85 9.58 -1.45 -7.87
N TYR A 86 9.61 -2.24 -8.95
CA TYR A 86 8.58 -2.15 -9.99
C TYR A 86 7.26 -2.77 -9.57
N PHE A 87 7.25 -3.56 -8.49
CA PHE A 87 6.07 -4.25 -7.96
C PHE A 87 5.58 -3.64 -6.65
N TRP A 88 6.15 -2.51 -6.23
CA TRP A 88 5.72 -1.81 -5.02
C TRP A 88 4.27 -1.35 -5.12
N MET A 89 3.63 -1.37 -3.97
CA MET A 89 2.28 -0.87 -3.74
C MET A 89 2.34 0.17 -2.62
N ASP A 90 1.33 1.03 -2.52
CA ASP A 90 1.13 1.90 -1.37
C ASP A 90 -0.27 1.74 -0.75
N LEU A 91 -0.33 1.94 0.57
CA LEU A 91 -1.57 2.13 1.32
C LEU A 91 -1.65 3.60 1.72
N ARG A 92 -2.83 4.20 1.55
CA ARG A 92 -3.17 5.52 2.08
C ARG A 92 -4.49 5.46 2.83
N LEU A 93 -4.61 6.28 3.87
CA LEU A 93 -5.90 6.56 4.52
C LEU A 93 -6.16 8.05 4.41
N ASP A 94 -7.16 8.42 3.63
CA ASP A 94 -7.43 9.82 3.29
C ASP A 94 -8.78 10.29 3.83
N ASN A 95 -8.84 11.55 4.24
CA ASN A 95 -10.07 12.31 4.41
C ASN A 95 -9.83 13.71 3.86
N GLU A 96 -10.20 13.91 2.59
CA GLU A 96 -10.06 15.17 1.86
C GLU A 96 -10.78 16.33 2.56
N ASP A 97 -12.00 16.11 3.05
CA ASP A 97 -12.81 17.15 3.71
C ASP A 97 -12.14 17.67 4.99
N ALA A 98 -11.41 16.79 5.68
CA ALA A 98 -10.71 17.08 6.90
C ALA A 98 -9.21 17.32 6.69
N ASP A 99 -8.68 17.33 5.47
CA ASP A 99 -7.23 17.47 5.20
C ASP A 99 -6.40 16.53 6.11
N VAL A 100 -6.79 15.25 6.15
CA VAL A 100 -6.07 14.19 6.86
C VAL A 100 -5.61 13.18 5.83
N HIS A 101 -4.30 12.94 5.79
CA HIS A 101 -3.62 12.09 4.82
C HIS A 101 -2.57 11.28 5.58
N LEU A 102 -2.90 10.03 5.89
CA LEU A 102 -1.97 9.12 6.54
C LEU A 102 -1.33 8.24 5.48
N SER A 103 0.00 8.28 5.45
CA SER A 103 0.81 7.53 4.50
C SER A 103 1.56 6.38 5.18
N PHE A 104 1.87 5.33 4.43
CA PHE A 104 2.60 4.17 4.93
C PHE A 104 3.85 3.94 4.07
N PRO A 105 4.86 4.84 4.17
CA PRO A 105 5.90 4.97 3.15
C PRO A 105 6.83 3.75 3.02
N TRP A 106 6.82 2.82 3.98
CA TRP A 106 7.61 1.59 3.92
C TRP A 106 6.78 0.33 3.60
N TYR A 107 5.47 0.47 3.37
CA TYR A 107 4.59 -0.66 3.07
C TYR A 107 4.57 -0.97 1.58
N ASP A 108 5.61 -1.65 1.12
CA ASP A 108 5.80 -1.92 -0.31
C ASP A 108 5.01 -3.13 -0.85
N THR A 109 4.37 -3.90 0.04
CA THR A 109 3.67 -5.14 -0.31
C THR A 109 2.30 -5.22 0.34
N PHE A 110 1.39 -5.98 -0.29
CA PHE A 110 0.09 -6.21 0.31
C PHE A 110 0.18 -6.94 1.65
N SER A 111 1.17 -7.81 1.86
CA SER A 111 1.38 -8.48 3.14
C SER A 111 1.62 -7.49 4.30
N SER A 112 2.49 -6.50 4.07
CA SER A 112 2.76 -5.43 5.05
C SER A 112 1.50 -4.62 5.36
N MET A 113 0.75 -4.25 4.31
CA MET A 113 -0.51 -3.50 4.45
C MET A 113 -1.58 -4.32 5.17
N ASP A 114 -1.70 -5.61 4.83
CA ASP A 114 -2.74 -6.49 5.37
C ASP A 114 -2.56 -6.71 6.88
N HIS A 115 -1.33 -6.67 7.38
CA HIS A 115 -1.06 -6.72 8.81
C HIS A 115 -1.73 -5.56 9.56
N PHE A 116 -1.56 -4.32 9.08
CA PHE A 116 -2.24 -3.14 9.64
C PHE A 116 -3.77 -3.24 9.46
N LEU A 117 -4.23 -3.57 8.25
CA LEU A 117 -5.65 -3.62 7.94
C LEU A 117 -6.38 -4.71 8.75
N ALA A 118 -5.73 -5.85 9.00
CA ALA A 118 -6.26 -6.93 9.83
C ALA A 118 -6.37 -6.50 11.30
N ALA A 119 -5.35 -5.81 11.84
CA ALA A 119 -5.37 -5.29 13.20
C ALA A 119 -6.53 -4.29 13.42
N VAL A 120 -6.71 -3.36 12.49
CA VAL A 120 -7.82 -2.40 12.55
C VAL A 120 -9.18 -3.11 12.40
N ALA A 121 -9.26 -4.12 11.53
CA ALA A 121 -10.45 -4.93 11.33
C ALA A 121 -10.85 -5.77 12.56
N GLY A 122 -9.91 -6.08 13.45
CA GLY A 122 -10.15 -6.83 14.69
C GLY A 122 -11.08 -6.13 15.69
N HIS A 123 -11.24 -6.72 16.87
CA HIS A 123 -12.11 -6.18 17.93
C HIS A 123 -11.34 -5.86 19.23
N ASP A 124 -10.02 -5.95 19.20
CA ASP A 124 -9.17 -5.71 20.37
C ASP A 124 -9.23 -4.26 20.83
N GLU A 125 -9.07 -4.02 22.14
CA GLU A 125 -9.03 -2.69 22.76
C GLU A 125 -7.60 -2.40 23.25
N GLY A 126 -7.27 -1.11 23.42
CA GLY A 126 -5.90 -0.67 23.72
C GLY A 126 -5.09 -0.43 22.46
N MET A 127 -3.78 -0.68 22.50
CA MET A 127 -2.92 -0.58 21.32
C MET A 127 -3.17 -1.77 20.42
N VAL A 128 -3.81 -1.54 19.27
CA VAL A 128 -4.16 -2.59 18.32
C VAL A 128 -3.11 -2.76 17.25
N TYR A 129 -2.32 -1.72 16.99
CA TYR A 129 -1.24 -1.75 16.02
C TYR A 129 -0.11 -0.81 16.44
N ALA A 130 1.11 -1.26 16.23
CA ALA A 130 2.31 -0.43 16.32
C ALA A 130 3.36 -1.02 15.36
N ASP A 131 3.89 -0.16 14.50
CA ASP A 131 4.99 -0.49 13.61
C ASP A 131 5.90 0.72 13.47
N GLN A 132 7.20 0.48 13.31
CA GLN A 132 8.20 1.52 13.19
C GLN A 132 9.32 1.03 12.26
N ASP A 133 9.56 1.77 11.18
CA ASP A 133 10.64 1.50 10.25
C ASP A 133 11.04 2.78 9.50
N GLN A 134 12.27 2.82 8.98
CA GLN A 134 12.79 3.89 8.12
C GLN A 134 12.59 5.34 8.65
N GLY A 135 12.61 5.53 9.97
CA GLY A 135 12.42 6.85 10.58
C GLY A 135 10.94 7.30 10.66
N TRP A 136 10.01 6.36 10.55
CA TRP A 136 8.58 6.59 10.69
C TRP A 136 7.97 5.59 11.66
N ALA A 137 6.92 6.00 12.37
CA ALA A 137 6.15 5.17 13.27
C ALA A 137 4.66 5.32 12.98
N MET A 138 3.98 4.19 12.91
CA MET A 138 2.54 4.08 12.77
C MET A 138 1.94 3.38 13.98
N GLU A 139 1.03 4.07 14.66
CA GLU A 139 0.33 3.54 15.83
C GLU A 139 -1.18 3.61 15.62
N ALA A 140 -1.89 2.58 16.07
CA ALA A 140 -3.34 2.60 16.18
C ALA A 140 -3.81 2.07 17.54
N TRP A 141 -4.74 2.80 18.14
CA TRP A 141 -5.35 2.45 19.41
C TRP A 141 -6.87 2.40 19.28
N ALA A 142 -7.49 1.36 19.80
CA ALA A 142 -8.93 1.25 19.90
C ALA A 142 -9.38 1.50 21.34
N ARG A 143 -10.40 2.34 21.50
CA ARG A 143 -11.01 2.60 22.80
C ARG A 143 -12.48 2.93 22.66
N ASN A 144 -13.35 2.15 23.31
CA ASN A 144 -14.80 2.43 23.38
C ASN A 144 -15.43 2.67 22.00
N GLY A 145 -15.00 1.92 20.97
CA GLY A 145 -15.48 2.09 19.59
C GLY A 145 -14.84 3.24 18.79
N THR A 146 -13.99 4.05 19.40
CA THR A 146 -13.14 5.04 18.72
C THR A 146 -11.81 4.39 18.36
N LEU A 147 -11.33 4.63 17.15
CA LEU A 147 -9.98 4.34 16.71
C LEU A 147 -9.19 5.65 16.73
N TYR A 148 -7.98 5.61 17.28
CA TYR A 148 -6.99 6.68 17.21
C TYR A 148 -5.86 6.17 16.35
N ILE A 149 -5.48 6.90 15.31
CA ILE A 149 -4.37 6.54 14.42
C ILE A 149 -3.39 7.70 14.41
N ARG A 150 -2.10 7.41 14.46
CA ARG A 150 -1.03 8.42 14.42
C ARG A 150 0.12 7.97 13.54
N GLU A 151 0.55 8.89 12.68
CA GLU A 151 1.82 8.88 11.97
C GLU A 151 2.76 9.86 12.68
N SER A 152 3.95 9.40 13.06
CA SER A 152 4.95 10.21 13.74
C SER A 152 6.36 9.86 13.28
N ASP A 153 7.25 10.83 13.37
CA ASP A 153 8.70 10.61 13.28
C ASP A 153 9.20 10.28 14.69
N PRO A 154 9.74 9.07 14.97
CA PRO A 154 10.22 8.69 16.29
C PRO A 154 11.55 9.37 16.67
N ASP A 155 12.28 9.91 15.70
CA ASP A 155 13.54 10.63 15.92
C ASP A 155 13.31 12.12 16.22
N SER A 156 12.06 12.59 16.15
CA SER A 156 11.65 13.93 16.57
C SER A 156 10.41 13.88 17.47
N ASP A 157 10.22 14.89 18.33
CA ASP A 157 8.98 14.99 19.12
C ASP A 157 7.77 15.45 18.27
N ALA A 158 7.90 15.50 16.94
CA ALA A 158 6.88 16.01 16.04
C ALA A 158 5.91 14.90 15.62
N THR A 159 4.65 15.04 16.03
CA THR A 159 3.56 14.29 15.39
C THR A 159 3.34 14.85 13.99
N VAL A 160 3.35 13.97 12.98
CA VAL A 160 3.10 14.37 11.60
C VAL A 160 1.60 14.52 11.40
N GLN A 161 0.83 13.47 11.72
CA GLN A 161 -0.63 13.52 11.75
C GLN A 161 -1.21 12.57 12.79
N ALA A 162 -2.33 12.96 13.40
CA ALA A 162 -3.10 12.09 14.29
C ALA A 162 -4.60 12.32 14.08
N ALA A 163 -5.37 11.25 14.03
CA ALA A 163 -6.81 11.28 13.81
C ALA A 163 -7.56 10.36 14.78
N ALA A 164 -8.77 10.78 15.15
CA ALA A 164 -9.70 10.00 15.97
C ALA A 164 -11.01 9.83 15.20
N LEU A 165 -11.47 8.58 15.03
CA LEU A 165 -12.65 8.27 14.23
C LEU A 165 -13.44 7.05 14.76
N PRO A 166 -14.73 6.90 14.40
CA PRO A 166 -15.46 5.67 14.70
C PRO A 166 -14.81 4.46 14.00
N ARG A 167 -14.36 3.46 14.78
CA ARG A 167 -13.67 2.27 14.26
C ARG A 167 -14.53 1.51 13.26
N ALA A 168 -15.82 1.34 13.58
CA ALA A 168 -16.77 0.61 12.75
C ALA A 168 -16.87 1.16 11.31
N GLY A 169 -16.75 2.48 11.15
CA GLY A 169 -16.77 3.12 9.83
C GLY A 169 -15.60 2.70 8.96
N LEU A 170 -14.39 2.64 9.53
CA LEU A 170 -13.20 2.18 8.81
C LEU A 170 -13.23 0.67 8.57
N GLN A 171 -13.65 -0.13 9.57
CA GLN A 171 -13.79 -1.58 9.42
C GLN A 171 -14.68 -1.98 8.24
N ALA A 172 -15.82 -1.29 8.06
CA ALA A 172 -16.75 -1.54 6.97
C ALA A 172 -16.14 -1.30 5.57
N ARG A 173 -15.11 -0.43 5.48
CA ARG A 173 -14.40 -0.12 4.22
C ARG A 173 -13.21 -1.04 3.98
N ILE A 174 -12.54 -1.47 5.04
CA ILE A 174 -11.38 -2.35 4.96
C ILE A 174 -11.75 -3.71 4.35
N ALA A 175 -12.85 -4.34 4.78
CA ALA A 175 -13.23 -5.67 4.31
C ALA A 175 -13.35 -5.77 2.76
N PRO A 176 -14.16 -4.93 2.07
CA PRO A 176 -14.25 -4.99 0.62
C PRO A 176 -12.95 -4.58 -0.08
N LEU A 177 -12.16 -3.67 0.48
CA LEU A 177 -10.85 -3.31 -0.08
C LEU A 177 -9.90 -4.51 -0.06
N ARG A 178 -9.77 -5.18 1.08
CA ARG A 178 -8.90 -6.37 1.24
C ARG A 178 -9.30 -7.47 0.27
N GLU A 179 -10.61 -7.77 0.18
CA GLU A 179 -11.12 -8.81 -0.72
C GLU A 179 -10.82 -8.49 -2.19
N ARG A 180 -11.11 -7.26 -2.64
CA ARG A 180 -10.85 -6.84 -4.03
C ARG A 180 -9.36 -6.88 -4.35
N THR A 181 -8.53 -6.41 -3.42
CA THR A 181 -7.07 -6.41 -3.59
C THR A 181 -6.54 -7.83 -3.70
N ALA A 182 -6.93 -8.74 -2.80
CA ALA A 182 -6.51 -10.14 -2.85
C ALA A 182 -6.92 -10.83 -4.16
N ARG A 183 -8.15 -10.60 -4.65
CA ARG A 183 -8.60 -11.14 -5.94
C ARG A 183 -7.79 -10.59 -7.12
N LEU A 184 -7.51 -9.30 -7.12
CA LEU A 184 -6.70 -8.66 -8.16
C LEU A 184 -5.28 -9.22 -8.17
N LEU A 185 -4.64 -9.33 -7.00
CA LEU A 185 -3.29 -9.89 -6.88
C LEU A 185 -3.23 -11.35 -7.31
N ALA A 186 -4.23 -12.16 -6.95
CA ALA A 186 -4.32 -13.54 -7.41
C ALA A 186 -4.40 -13.63 -8.95
N ARG A 187 -5.17 -12.74 -9.57
CA ARG A 187 -5.27 -12.66 -11.04
C ARG A 187 -3.96 -12.25 -11.69
N LEU A 188 -3.29 -11.23 -11.15
CA LEU A 188 -1.98 -10.79 -11.65
C LEU A 188 -0.92 -11.88 -11.47
N ALA A 189 -0.93 -12.60 -10.35
CA ALA A 189 -0.01 -13.69 -10.07
C ALA A 189 -0.22 -14.88 -11.03
N GLU A 190 -1.46 -15.21 -11.38
CA GLU A 190 -1.78 -16.23 -12.39
C GLU A 190 -1.17 -15.87 -13.76
N GLU A 191 -1.36 -14.62 -14.22
CA GLU A 191 -0.84 -14.14 -15.50
C GLU A 191 0.70 -14.05 -15.53
N LEU A 192 1.33 -13.73 -14.41
CA LEU A 192 2.79 -13.68 -14.28
C LEU A 192 3.42 -15.05 -14.01
N GLY A 193 2.63 -16.03 -13.55
CA GLY A 193 3.12 -17.32 -13.05
C GLY A 193 3.85 -17.23 -11.70
N ALA A 194 3.69 -16.13 -10.96
CA ALA A 194 4.37 -15.86 -9.71
C ALA A 194 3.61 -14.81 -8.87
N ASP A 195 3.52 -15.04 -7.56
CA ASP A 195 3.02 -14.05 -6.61
C ASP A 195 4.18 -13.27 -5.99
N VAL A 196 4.33 -12.01 -6.39
CA VAL A 196 5.38 -11.10 -5.93
C VAL A 196 4.89 -10.06 -4.92
N TRP A 197 3.58 -10.05 -4.63
CA TRP A 197 2.94 -9.01 -3.80
C TRP A 197 2.49 -9.51 -2.43
N THR A 198 2.21 -10.81 -2.27
CA THR A 198 1.67 -11.36 -1.01
C THR A 198 2.70 -12.13 -0.18
N THR A 199 3.65 -12.80 -0.81
CA THR A 199 4.59 -13.70 -0.12
C THR A 199 5.89 -12.99 0.27
N GLY A 200 6.25 -11.91 -0.42
CA GLY A 200 7.59 -11.32 -0.33
C GLY A 200 8.72 -12.28 -0.75
N GLU A 201 8.39 -13.50 -1.19
CA GLU A 201 9.32 -14.51 -1.64
C GLU A 201 9.53 -14.38 -3.15
N ALA A 202 10.78 -14.54 -3.59
CA ALA A 202 11.08 -14.59 -5.00
C ALA A 202 10.50 -15.88 -5.61
N PRO A 203 9.79 -15.83 -6.75
CA PRO A 203 9.46 -17.04 -7.46
C PRO A 203 10.74 -17.75 -7.85
N SER A 204 10.71 -19.08 -7.77
CA SER A 204 11.80 -19.98 -8.21
C SER A 204 12.13 -19.88 -9.71
N PHE A 205 11.46 -19.00 -10.46
CA PHE A 205 11.47 -18.95 -11.92
C PHE A 205 11.73 -17.56 -12.53
N LEU A 206 12.36 -16.64 -11.78
CA LEU A 206 13.02 -15.46 -12.36
C LEU A 206 14.54 -15.62 -12.39
#